data_AF-A0A3C0I587-F1
#
_entry.id   AF-A0A3C0I587-F1
#
_cell.length_a   1.000
_cell.length_b   1.000
_cell.length_c   1.000
_cell.angle_alpha   90.00
_cell.angle_beta   90.00
_cell.angle_gamma   90.00
#
_symmetry.space_group_name_H-M   'P 1'
#
loop_
_entity.id
_entity.type
_entity.pdbx_description
1 polymer ?
#
loop_
_entity_poly.entity_id
_entity_poly.type
_entity_poly.pdbx_seq_one_letter_code
_entity_poly.pdbx_strand_id
1 'polypeptide(L)' 'MRFMSRAIKNTILTLWSISDDVTADFVIRFLRRQVMGQVEALTEREFLKRGKPYKVPAYWAAFVLYGV' A
#
# COMPACT_ATOMS: atom_id res chain seq x y z
N MET A 1 -23.78 -9.45 25.58
CA MET A 1 -23.53 -8.56 24.44
C MET A 1 -22.02 -8.38 24.31
N ARG A 2 -21.36 -8.91 23.27
CA ARG A 2 -19.89 -8.84 23.10
C ARG A 2 -19.57 -7.79 22.04
N PHE A 3 -18.98 -6.67 22.45
CA PHE A 3 -18.42 -5.71 21.51
C PHE A 3 -17.20 -6.35 20.85
N MET A 4 -17.29 -6.66 19.55
CA MET A 4 -16.11 -6.95 18.75
C MET A 4 -15.45 -5.62 18.43
N SER A 5 -14.45 -5.22 19.22
CA SER A 5 -13.48 -4.23 18.76
C SER A 5 -12.81 -4.83 17.52
N ARG A 6 -13.22 -4.41 16.32
CA ARG A 6 -12.41 -4.64 15.12
C ARG A 6 -11.15 -3.81 15.31
N ALA A 7 -10.15 -4.40 15.94
CA ALA A 7 -8.79 -3.89 15.85
C ALA A 7 -8.46 -3.75 14.36
N ILE A 8 -7.83 -2.64 13.99
CA ILE A 8 -7.25 -2.50 12.65
C ILE A 8 -6.29 -3.66 12.50
N LYS A 9 -6.68 -4.67 11.71
CA LYS A 9 -5.90 -5.90 11.60
C LYS A 9 -4.61 -5.65 10.87
N ASN A 10 -4.65 -4.79 9.86
CA ASN A 10 -3.54 -4.47 8.98
C ASN A 10 -3.49 -2.96 8.71
N THR A 11 -2.29 -2.39 8.82
CA THR A 11 -1.98 -0.97 8.64
C THR A 11 -0.93 -0.83 7.53
N ILE A 12 -1.11 0.12 6.61
CA ILE A 12 -0.06 0.49 5.65
C ILE A 12 0.79 1.60 6.26
N LEU A 13 2.09 1.41 6.23
CA LEU A 13 3.08 2.36 6.74
C LEU A 13 4.11 2.67 5.65
N THR A 14 4.76 3.84 5.74
CA THR A 14 5.91 4.20 4.91
C THR A 14 7.20 4.14 5.73
N LEU A 15 8.24 3.52 5.18
CA LEU A 15 9.57 3.42 5.83
C LEU A 15 10.37 4.73 5.80
N TRP A 16 10.09 5.60 4.83
CA TRP A 16 10.67 6.94 4.70
C TRP A 16 9.63 7.92 4.13
N SER A 17 9.96 9.21 4.15
CA SER A 17 9.10 10.25 3.60
C SER A 17 8.93 10.10 2.08
N ILE A 18 7.69 10.14 1.63
CA ILE A 18 7.29 10.12 0.22
C ILE A 18 6.36 11.31 -0.03
N SER A 19 6.43 11.90 -1.23
CA SER A 19 5.57 13.02 -1.59
C SER A 19 4.09 12.63 -1.58
N ASP A 20 3.25 13.60 -1.22
CA ASP A 20 1.80 13.39 -1.11
C ASP A 20 1.17 12.88 -2.41
N ASP A 21 1.64 13.36 -3.57
CA ASP A 21 1.17 12.91 -4.88
C ASP A 21 1.37 11.41 -5.12
N VAL A 22 2.55 10.89 -4.72
CA VAL A 22 2.88 9.47 -4.87
C VAL A 22 2.08 8.64 -3.87
N THR A 23 1.91 9.15 -2.65
CA THR A 23 1.08 8.52 -1.61
C THR A 23 -0.38 8.42 -2.04
N ALA A 24 -0.95 9.51 -2.57
CA ALA A 24 -2.34 9.54 -3.03
C ALA A 24 -2.59 8.55 -4.16
N ASP A 25 -1.74 8.55 -5.20
CA ASP A 25 -1.87 7.60 -6.32
C ASP A 25 -1.69 6.14 -5.86
N PHE A 26 -0.76 5.88 -4.94
CA PHE A 26 -0.56 4.55 -4.34
C PHE A 26 -1.81 4.08 -3.60
N VAL A 27 -2.33 4.88 -2.66
CA VAL A 27 -3.47 4.52 -1.81
C VAL A 27 -4.74 4.29 -2.63
N ILE A 28 -5.03 5.16 -3.59
CA ILE A 28 -6.21 5.01 -4.48
C ILE A 28 -6.15 3.66 -5.22
N ARG A 29 -4.98 3.26 -5.70
CA ARG A 29 -4.79 2.00 -6.43
C ARG A 29 -4.83 0.79 -5.51
N PHE A 30 -4.19 0.89 -4.35
CA PHE A 30 -4.21 -0.15 -3.33
C PHE A 30 -5.66 -0.47 -2.94
N LEU A 31 -6.46 0.55 -2.61
CA LEU A 31 -7.86 0.38 -2.22
C LEU A 31 -8.72 -0.22 -3.35
N ARG A 32 -8.49 0.18 -4.61
CA ARG A 32 -9.16 -0.43 -5.77
C ARG A 32 -8.85 -1.92 -5.92
N ARG A 33 -7.66 -2.37 -5.52
CA ARG A 33 -7.20 -3.76 -5.63
C ARG A 33 -7.41 -4.58 -4.36
N GLN A 34 -7.65 -3.97 -3.21
CA GLN A 34 -7.90 -4.67 -1.95
C GLN A 34 -9.06 -5.68 -2.06
N VAL A 35 -9.98 -5.47 -3.00
CA VAL A 35 -11.06 -6.42 -3.34
C VAL A 35 -10.52 -7.82 -3.70
N MET A 36 -9.29 -7.91 -4.23
CA MET A 36 -8.62 -9.18 -4.54
C MET A 36 -7.89 -9.80 -3.34
N GLY A 37 -7.43 -8.97 -2.40
CA GLY A 37 -6.63 -9.40 -1.23
C GLY A 37 -5.53 -8.38 -0.92
N GLN A 38 -5.25 -8.12 0.35
CA GLN A 38 -4.33 -7.03 0.75
C GLN A 38 -2.87 -7.31 0.37
N VAL A 39 -2.42 -8.56 0.45
CA VAL A 39 -1.05 -8.96 0.07
C VAL A 39 -0.85 -8.82 -1.44
N GLU A 40 -1.85 -9.22 -2.22
CA GLU A 40 -1.83 -9.14 -3.69
C GLU A 40 -1.94 -7.69 -4.18
N ALA A 41 -2.70 -6.85 -3.47
CA ALA A 41 -2.77 -5.42 -3.74
C ALA A 41 -1.42 -4.69 -3.53
N LEU A 42 -0.52 -5.26 -2.71
CA LEU A 42 0.83 -4.74 -2.47
C LEU A 42 1.90 -5.28 -3.40
N THR A 43 1.62 -6.32 -4.21
CA THR A 43 2.66 -6.88 -5.08
C THR A 43 3.14 -5.89 -6.16
N GLU A 44 4.43 -5.56 -6.06
CA GLU A 44 5.28 -4.62 -6.81
C GLU A 44 5.14 -4.63 -8.35
N ARG A 45 4.75 -5.77 -8.95
CA ARG A 45 4.85 -6.05 -10.40
C ARG A 45 4.14 -5.03 -11.30
N GLU A 46 3.17 -4.30 -10.78
CA GLU A 46 2.37 -3.34 -11.54
C GLU A 46 2.90 -1.91 -11.44
N PHE A 47 3.60 -1.56 -10.35
CA PHE A 47 4.27 -0.26 -10.22
C PHE A 47 5.47 -0.15 -11.16
N LEU A 48 6.20 -1.25 -11.37
CA LEU A 48 7.33 -1.34 -12.30
C LEU A 48 6.95 -1.15 -13.78
N LYS A 49 5.69 -1.44 -14.15
CA LYS A 49 5.19 -1.28 -15.54
C LYS A 49 4.99 0.17 -15.94
N ARG A 50 5.00 1.11 -14.99
CA ARG A 50 4.51 2.48 -15.20
C ARG A 50 5.57 3.51 -15.64
N GLY A 51 6.84 3.10 -15.74
CA GLY A 51 7.93 4.01 -16.13
C GLY A 51 8.45 4.86 -14.95
N LYS A 52 9.28 5.87 -15.23
CA LYS A 52 9.80 6.77 -14.18
C LYS A 52 8.67 7.68 -13.66
N PRO A 53 8.62 8.03 -12.36
CA PRO A 53 9.60 7.69 -11.31
C PRO A 53 9.36 6.33 -10.64
N TYR A 54 8.20 5.69 -10.86
CA TYR A 54 7.75 4.47 -10.17
C TYR A 54 8.58 3.21 -10.44
N LYS A 55 9.46 3.22 -11.45
CA LYS A 55 10.50 2.18 -11.63
C LYS A 55 11.59 2.23 -10.56
N VAL A 56 11.74 3.36 -9.85
CA VAL A 56 12.75 3.51 -8.81
C VAL A 56 12.18 2.97 -7.50
N PRO A 57 12.83 1.99 -6.85
CA PRO A 57 12.36 1.38 -5.59
C PRO A 57 12.04 2.39 -4.49
N ALA A 58 12.72 3.54 -4.48
CA ALA A 58 12.49 4.64 -3.54
C ALA A 58 11.02 5.11 -3.45
N TYR A 59 10.18 4.87 -4.46
CA TYR A 59 8.79 5.34 -4.47
C TYR A 59 7.74 4.29 -4.07
N TRP A 60 8.03 3.00 -4.18
CA TRP A 60 7.04 1.96 -3.86
C TRP A 60 7.50 1.04 -2.73
N ALA A 61 8.81 0.86 -2.54
CA ALA A 61 9.37 0.00 -1.49
C ALA A 61 9.23 0.61 -0.08
N ALA A 62 8.79 1.86 0.01
CA ALA A 62 8.46 2.48 1.29
C ALA A 62 7.21 1.85 1.91
N PHE A 63 6.25 1.40 1.09
CA PHE A 63 4.95 0.95 1.58
C PHE A 63 5.00 -0.48 2.09
N VAL A 64 4.68 -0.68 3.38
CA VAL A 64 4.69 -1.98 4.04
C VAL A 64 3.33 -2.22 4.70
N LEU A 65 2.82 -3.45 4.61
CA LEU A 65 1.68 -3.90 5.41
C LEU A 65 2.18 -4.43 6.74
N TYR A 66 1.65 -3.89 7.82
CA TYR A 66 1.94 -4.32 9.17
C TYR A 66 0.65 -4.77 9.86
N GLY A 67 0.60 -6.02 10.33
CA GLY A 67 -0.59 -6.56 10.99
C GLY A 67 -0.63 -8.09 11.07
N VAL A 68 -1.41 -8.61 12.04
CA VAL A 68 -1.67 -10.06 12.30
C VAL A 68 -3.16 -10.27 12.49
#